data_AF-A0A1C0YHT2-F1
#
_entry.id   AF-A0A1C0YHT2-F1
#
_cell.length_a   1.000
_cell.length_b   1.000
_cell.length_c   1.000
_cell.angle_alpha   90.00
_cell.angle_beta   90.00
_cell.angle_gamma   90.00
#
_symmetry.space_group_name_H-M   'P 1'
#
loop_
_entity.id
_entity.type
_entity.pdbx_description
1 polymer ?
#
loop_
_entity_poly.entity_id
_entity_poly.type
_entity_poly.pdbx_seq_one_letter_code
_entity_poly.pdbx_strand_id
1 'polypeptide(L)'
;MNGAMIFVDFEFQAERGMPLKLIEIGAVRIHNGEVATFSSLVRQKGIQAEVLAFTRIQREQLQKAPLYQDVSEQFIEFAGNAPTFIFFSSQDREIFYANRFWEELVASSRLIDYQEKLMVHLNELRKPSLVALLAQYDVQHEVQHRALSDAEALRKLYIASNGDAIIEAQQTTKLFAPFVRRSFDNRRETISVTLYEYDVLTKDRQTYTWHFIVPQQEVEVEIELSHSGLLSSMRTTVIEKQLLYGRTAESEAAFVQINEQLTDGALFAPSERCGLMNVFFDYGMTLRKCTLLPYYLLEGHTYNKEQTERVSKMMKNAHYRTTTLNGAIFDVLEQYEDQLLRYMTETALI
;
A
#
# COMPACT_ATOMS: atom_id res chain seq x y z
N MET A 1 16.91 -15.74 10.52
CA MET A 1 16.96 -15.12 9.16
C MET A 1 18.22 -15.64 8.47
N ASN A 2 18.10 -16.40 7.37
CA ASN A 2 19.27 -16.97 6.67
C ASN A 2 19.79 -16.08 5.51
N GLY A 3 19.07 -15.03 5.12
CA GLY A 3 19.49 -14.03 4.13
C GLY A 3 19.93 -12.69 4.75
N ALA A 4 20.53 -11.81 3.95
CA ALA A 4 20.90 -10.47 4.40
C ALA A 4 19.66 -9.57 4.58
N MET A 5 19.69 -8.65 5.56
CA MET A 5 18.67 -7.61 5.70
C MET A 5 19.12 -6.37 4.93
N ILE A 6 18.27 -5.83 4.07
CA ILE A 6 18.60 -4.71 3.19
C ILE A 6 17.57 -3.61 3.36
N PHE A 7 17.99 -2.49 3.96
CA PHE A 7 17.22 -1.27 3.99
C PHE A 7 17.41 -0.56 2.66
N VAL A 8 16.34 -0.21 1.98
CA VAL A 8 16.41 0.34 0.63
C VAL A 8 15.39 1.46 0.46
N ASP A 9 15.82 2.48 -0.27
CA ASP A 9 15.01 3.62 -0.68
C ASP A 9 15.33 3.97 -2.13
N PHE A 10 14.37 4.61 -2.80
CA PHE A 10 14.49 5.00 -4.19
C PHE A 10 14.04 6.42 -4.42
N GLU A 11 14.81 7.13 -5.25
CA GLU A 11 14.31 8.36 -5.86
C GLU A 11 13.81 8.08 -7.26
N PHE A 12 12.62 8.58 -7.57
CA PHE A 12 11.95 8.33 -8.83
C PHE A 12 11.05 9.49 -9.25
N GLN A 13 10.72 9.53 -10.54
CA GLN A 13 9.63 10.36 -11.05
C GLN A 13 8.44 9.48 -11.44
N ALA A 14 7.29 9.78 -10.84
CA ALA A 14 6.00 9.23 -11.24
C ALA A 14 5.31 10.15 -12.27
N GLU A 15 4.71 9.55 -13.30
CA GLU A 15 3.89 10.25 -14.28
C GLU A 15 2.64 9.42 -14.56
N ARG A 16 1.47 10.07 -14.55
CA ARG A 16 0.19 9.36 -14.61
C ARG A 16 0.09 8.55 -15.92
N GLY A 17 -0.11 7.24 -15.80
CA GLY A 17 -0.23 6.33 -16.94
C GLY A 17 1.10 5.96 -17.61
N MET A 18 2.23 6.30 -16.99
CA MET A 18 3.58 5.98 -17.47
C MET A 18 4.34 5.16 -16.43
N PRO A 19 5.31 4.33 -16.84
CA PRO A 19 6.20 3.64 -15.90
C PRO A 19 6.97 4.62 -15.02
N LEU A 20 7.22 4.23 -13.76
CA LEU A 20 8.07 4.98 -12.84
C LEU A 20 9.47 5.11 -13.43
N LYS A 21 10.03 6.33 -13.39
CA LYS A 21 11.41 6.59 -13.81
C LYS A 21 12.31 6.61 -12.59
N LEU A 22 12.95 5.48 -12.30
CA LEU A 22 13.96 5.37 -11.24
C LEU A 22 15.17 6.25 -11.58
N ILE A 23 15.60 7.09 -10.64
CA ILE A 23 16.73 8.03 -10.80
C ILE A 23 17.85 7.84 -9.77
N GLU A 24 17.58 7.22 -8.62
CA GLU A 24 18.59 6.86 -7.62
C GLU A 24 18.19 5.59 -6.88
N ILE A 25 19.16 4.75 -6.55
CA ILE A 25 19.04 3.63 -5.62
C ILE A 25 19.98 3.87 -4.46
N GLY A 26 19.47 3.70 -3.24
CA GLY A 26 20.28 3.69 -2.03
C GLY A 26 19.91 2.51 -1.16
N ALA A 27 20.90 1.76 -0.70
CA ALA A 27 20.65 0.61 0.14
C ALA A 27 21.76 0.36 1.17
N VAL A 28 21.36 -0.17 2.32
CA VAL A 28 22.24 -0.61 3.40
C VAL A 28 21.96 -2.08 3.68
N ARG A 29 22.96 -2.92 3.47
CA ARG A 29 22.91 -4.37 3.67
C ARG A 29 23.59 -4.74 4.98
N ILE A 30 22.91 -5.54 5.78
CA ILE A 30 23.43 -6.15 7.00
C ILE A 30 23.44 -7.68 6.83
N HIS A 31 24.61 -8.29 6.97
CA HIS A 31 24.75 -9.75 6.92
C HIS A 31 25.85 -10.20 7.87
N ASN A 32 25.55 -11.10 8.81
CA ASN A 32 26.50 -11.60 9.82
C ASN A 32 27.26 -10.49 10.58
N GLY A 33 26.59 -9.36 10.86
CA GLY A 33 27.18 -8.21 11.54
C GLY A 33 27.99 -7.27 10.63
N GLU A 34 28.22 -7.62 9.36
CA GLU A 34 28.84 -6.74 8.39
C GLU A 34 27.80 -5.77 7.80
N VAL A 35 28.17 -4.49 7.73
CA VAL A 35 27.37 -3.43 7.10
C VAL A 35 28.05 -3.03 5.80
N ALA A 36 27.30 -3.11 4.69
CA ALA A 36 27.72 -2.66 3.37
C ALA A 36 26.67 -1.72 2.78
N THR A 37 27.10 -0.78 1.93
CA THR A 37 26.21 0.20 1.31
C THR A 37 26.27 0.11 -0.21
N PHE A 38 25.13 0.33 -0.87
CA PHE A 38 25.02 0.52 -2.31
C PHE A 38 24.41 1.89 -2.57
N SER A 39 24.99 2.64 -3.50
CA SER A 39 24.41 3.90 -3.97
C SER A 39 24.74 4.10 -5.43
N SER A 40 23.72 4.38 -6.25
CA SER A 40 23.92 4.67 -7.66
C SER A 40 22.81 5.55 -8.19
N LEU A 41 23.20 6.56 -8.98
CA LEU A 41 22.25 7.27 -9.83
C LEU A 41 21.94 6.43 -11.06
N VAL A 42 20.74 6.60 -11.61
CA VAL A 42 20.29 5.92 -12.82
C VAL A 42 20.15 6.93 -13.94
N ARG A 43 20.74 6.63 -15.10
CA ARG A 43 20.61 7.50 -16.27
C ARG A 43 19.15 7.61 -16.70
N GLN A 44 18.61 8.83 -16.60
CA GLN A 44 17.27 9.16 -17.06
C GLN A 44 17.23 10.48 -17.83
N LYS A 45 16.23 10.59 -18.71
CA LYS A 45 15.90 11.81 -19.47
C LYS A 45 14.50 12.28 -19.12
N GLY A 46 14.25 13.58 -19.28
CA GLY A 46 12.92 14.14 -19.07
C GLY A 46 12.46 14.15 -17.61
N ILE A 47 13.40 14.23 -16.66
CA ILE A 47 13.08 14.46 -15.25
C ILE A 47 12.69 15.94 -15.06
N GLN A 48 11.57 16.17 -14.37
CA GLN A 48 10.96 17.45 -14.06
C GLN A 48 11.83 18.25 -13.08
N ALA A 49 11.78 19.58 -13.17
CA ALA A 49 12.64 20.44 -12.35
C ALA A 49 12.32 20.31 -10.85
N GLU A 50 11.05 20.06 -10.54
CA GLU A 50 10.53 19.88 -9.19
C GLU A 50 11.14 18.64 -8.53
N VAL A 51 11.21 17.51 -9.26
CA VAL A 51 11.85 16.26 -8.77
C VAL A 51 13.35 16.48 -8.55
N LEU A 52 14.04 17.15 -9.49
CA LEU A 52 15.47 17.47 -9.34
C LEU A 52 15.73 18.40 -8.16
N ALA A 53 14.87 19.38 -7.91
CA ALA A 53 14.99 20.30 -6.79
C ALA A 53 14.75 19.61 -5.44
N PHE A 54 13.72 18.76 -5.39
CA PHE A 54 13.33 17.99 -4.22
C PHE A 54 14.41 16.99 -3.80
N THR A 55 14.93 16.21 -4.76
CA THR A 55 16.00 15.21 -4.54
C THR A 55 17.40 15.83 -4.50
N ARG A 56 17.53 17.10 -4.89
CA ARG A 56 18.82 17.81 -5.04
C ARG A 56 19.76 17.13 -6.05
N ILE A 57 19.25 16.30 -6.94
CA ILE A 57 20.00 15.67 -8.01
C ILE A 57 20.04 16.62 -9.21
N GLN A 58 21.22 16.87 -9.75
CA GLN A 58 21.40 17.72 -10.93
C GLN A 58 21.16 16.92 -12.21
N ARG A 59 20.62 17.60 -13.23
CA ARG A 59 20.34 16.97 -14.54
C ARG A 59 21.60 16.39 -15.16
N GLU A 60 22.73 17.06 -15.01
CA GLU A 60 24.03 16.66 -15.54
C GLU A 60 24.55 15.38 -14.86
N GLN A 61 24.22 15.17 -13.59
CA GLN A 61 24.56 13.94 -12.87
C GLN A 61 23.81 12.74 -13.46
N LEU A 62 22.50 12.90 -13.71
CA LEU A 62 21.69 11.85 -14.36
C LEU A 62 22.16 11.55 -15.79
N GLN A 63 22.59 12.56 -16.56
CA GLN A 63 23.10 12.32 -17.91
C GLN A 63 24.40 11.50 -17.94
N LYS A 64 25.25 11.66 -16.91
CA LYS A 64 26.52 10.95 -16.76
C LYS A 64 26.40 9.62 -16.02
N ALA A 65 25.28 9.40 -15.32
CA ALA A 65 25.03 8.19 -14.56
C ALA A 65 25.10 6.92 -15.44
N PRO A 66 25.34 5.74 -14.84
CA PRO A 66 25.30 4.46 -15.55
C PRO A 66 23.91 4.14 -16.10
N LEU A 67 23.83 3.20 -17.05
CA LEU A 67 22.55 2.76 -17.59
C LEU A 67 21.78 1.96 -16.54
N TYR A 68 20.45 2.03 -16.62
CA TYR A 68 19.56 1.32 -15.69
C TYR A 68 19.83 -0.19 -15.60
N GLN A 69 20.17 -0.83 -16.72
CA GLN A 69 20.53 -2.25 -16.75
C GLN A 69 21.79 -2.51 -15.92
N ASP A 70 22.87 -1.76 -16.16
CA ASP A 70 24.14 -1.91 -15.43
C ASP A 70 23.94 -1.72 -13.91
N VAL A 71 23.16 -0.70 -13.52
CA VAL A 71 22.84 -0.44 -12.11
C VAL A 71 22.00 -1.57 -11.51
N SER A 72 21.03 -2.09 -12.27
CA SER A 72 20.17 -3.19 -11.81
C SER A 72 20.98 -4.46 -11.58
N GLU A 73 21.91 -4.80 -12.48
CA GLU A 73 22.80 -5.96 -12.35
C GLU A 73 23.71 -5.84 -11.12
N GLN A 74 24.32 -4.67 -10.90
CA GLN A 74 25.14 -4.41 -9.72
C GLN A 74 24.33 -4.46 -8.41
N PHE A 75 23.08 -4.00 -8.45
CA PHE A 75 22.20 -4.05 -7.28
C PHE A 75 21.78 -5.49 -6.93
N ILE A 76 21.51 -6.33 -7.92
CA ILE A 76 21.24 -7.77 -7.70
C ILE A 76 22.44 -8.46 -7.07
N GLU A 77 23.65 -8.19 -7.59
CA GLU A 77 24.89 -8.75 -7.03
C GLU A 77 25.10 -8.29 -5.57
N PHE A 78 24.87 -7.00 -5.29
CA PHE A 78 24.92 -6.46 -3.94
C PHE A 78 23.91 -7.12 -3.00
N ALA A 79 22.69 -7.36 -3.49
CA ALA A 79 21.61 -7.93 -2.69
C ALA A 79 21.89 -9.40 -2.31
N GLY A 80 22.47 -10.16 -3.24
CA GLY A 80 22.77 -11.57 -3.07
C GLY A 80 21.51 -12.44 -3.02
N ASN A 81 21.61 -13.62 -2.41
CA ASN A 81 20.55 -14.62 -2.43
C ASN A 81 19.53 -14.42 -1.30
N ALA A 82 18.26 -14.42 -1.66
CA ALA A 82 17.11 -14.40 -0.75
C ALA A 82 17.19 -13.35 0.39
N PRO A 83 17.48 -12.07 0.09
CA PRO A 83 17.51 -11.03 1.11
C PRO A 83 16.12 -10.72 1.68
N THR A 84 16.11 -10.03 2.81
CA THR A 84 14.93 -9.35 3.36
C THR A 84 15.06 -7.86 3.10
N PHE A 85 14.29 -7.33 2.17
CA PHE A 85 14.20 -5.90 1.92
C PHE A 85 13.25 -5.23 2.89
N ILE A 86 13.68 -4.08 3.40
CA ILE A 86 12.92 -3.22 4.29
C ILE A 86 12.78 -1.86 3.63
N PHE A 87 11.53 -1.45 3.42
CA PHE A 87 11.12 -0.21 2.78
C PHE A 87 10.38 0.69 3.75
N PHE A 88 10.26 1.97 3.40
CA PHE A 88 9.45 2.91 4.16
C PHE A 88 8.20 3.40 3.40
N SER A 89 7.92 2.85 2.21
CA SER A 89 6.67 3.12 1.53
C SER A 89 6.26 2.01 0.56
N SER A 90 4.95 1.96 0.31
CA SER A 90 4.34 1.07 -0.68
C SER A 90 4.86 1.33 -2.10
N GLN A 91 5.29 2.55 -2.41
CA GLN A 91 5.77 2.94 -3.73
C GLN A 91 7.15 2.34 -4.03
N ASP A 92 8.02 2.23 -3.02
CA ASP A 92 9.33 1.59 -3.18
C ASP A 92 9.18 0.10 -3.48
N ARG A 93 8.19 -0.53 -2.85
CA ARG A 93 7.79 -1.91 -3.16
C ARG A 93 7.21 -2.03 -4.58
N GLU A 94 6.41 -1.06 -5.05
CA GLU A 94 5.93 -1.05 -6.44
C GLU A 94 7.08 -0.95 -7.46
N ILE A 95 8.16 -0.22 -7.15
CA ILE A 95 9.35 -0.17 -8.00
C ILE A 95 9.97 -1.57 -8.14
N PHE A 96 10.02 -2.35 -7.07
CA PHE A 96 10.48 -3.74 -7.13
C PHE A 96 9.62 -4.59 -8.08
N TYR A 97 8.30 -4.54 -7.93
CA TYR A 97 7.38 -5.32 -8.77
C TYR A 97 7.35 -4.86 -10.23
N ALA A 98 7.51 -3.56 -10.49
CA ALA A 98 7.55 -3.01 -11.84
C ALA A 98 8.89 -3.26 -12.54
N ASN A 99 9.93 -3.69 -11.81
CA ASN A 99 11.26 -3.87 -12.36
C ASN A 99 11.48 -5.29 -12.90
N ARG A 100 11.38 -5.41 -14.24
CA ARG A 100 11.66 -6.66 -14.97
C ARG A 100 13.03 -7.29 -14.70
N PHE A 101 14.04 -6.52 -14.29
CA PHE A 101 15.37 -7.06 -14.00
C PHE A 101 15.44 -7.70 -12.61
N TRP A 102 14.48 -7.41 -11.74
CA TRP A 102 14.46 -7.89 -10.36
C TRP A 102 13.43 -9.00 -10.14
N GLU A 103 12.81 -9.56 -11.18
CA GLU A 103 11.78 -10.60 -11.04
C GLU A 103 12.25 -11.80 -10.20
N GLU A 104 13.45 -12.34 -10.48
CA GLU A 104 14.02 -13.46 -9.71
C GLU A 104 14.43 -13.04 -8.29
N LEU A 105 14.96 -11.83 -8.13
CA LEU A 105 15.32 -11.27 -6.83
C LEU A 105 14.06 -11.11 -5.97
N VAL A 106 13.00 -10.49 -6.50
CA VAL A 106 11.70 -10.33 -5.85
C VAL A 106 11.11 -11.69 -5.49
N ALA A 107 11.12 -12.65 -6.42
CA ALA A 107 10.54 -13.97 -6.19
C ALA A 107 11.25 -14.79 -5.09
N SER A 108 12.50 -14.45 -4.78
CA SER A 108 13.29 -15.10 -3.74
C SER A 108 13.46 -14.27 -2.46
N SER A 109 13.04 -13.01 -2.44
CA SER A 109 13.26 -12.07 -1.34
C SER A 109 12.01 -11.89 -0.48
N ARG A 110 12.22 -11.52 0.79
CA ARG A 110 11.16 -11.01 1.66
C ARG A 110 11.04 -9.50 1.47
N LEU A 111 9.85 -8.96 1.25
CA LEU A 111 9.62 -7.51 1.09
C LEU A 111 8.77 -6.97 2.25
N ILE A 112 9.36 -6.13 3.10
CA ILE A 112 8.70 -5.58 4.30
C ILE A 112 8.49 -4.08 4.13
N ASP A 113 7.23 -3.64 4.10
CA ASP A 113 6.88 -2.24 4.27
C ASP A 113 6.88 -1.89 5.77
N TYR A 114 7.95 -1.26 6.22
CA TYR A 114 8.14 -0.95 7.64
C TYR A 114 7.28 0.22 8.11
N GLN A 115 6.86 1.11 7.21
CA GLN A 115 5.92 2.18 7.54
C GLN A 115 4.57 1.56 7.94
N GLU A 116 4.08 0.58 7.19
CA GLU A 116 2.86 -0.17 7.55
C GLU A 116 3.01 -0.88 8.90
N LYS A 117 4.17 -1.51 9.16
CA LYS A 117 4.43 -2.17 10.46
C LYS A 117 4.44 -1.18 11.63
N LEU A 118 5.04 -0.01 11.46
CA LEU A 118 5.02 1.03 12.48
C LEU A 118 3.63 1.63 12.68
N MET A 119 2.83 1.80 11.62
CA MET A 119 1.45 2.25 11.75
C MET A 119 0.61 1.31 12.61
N VAL A 120 0.72 0.00 12.38
CA VAL A 120 0.03 -1.01 13.20
C VAL A 120 0.52 -0.97 14.64
N HIS A 121 1.84 -0.91 14.85
CA HIS A 121 2.44 -0.90 16.19
C HIS A 121 2.05 0.34 17.00
N LEU A 122 2.05 1.52 16.37
CA LEU A 122 1.72 2.80 16.99
C LEU A 122 0.21 3.06 17.02
N ASN A 123 -0.59 2.20 16.39
CA ASN A 123 -2.03 2.40 16.19
C ASN A 123 -2.34 3.73 15.48
N GLU A 124 -1.52 4.06 14.47
CA GLU A 124 -1.60 5.28 13.66
C GLU A 124 -2.29 5.02 12.31
N LEU A 125 -3.22 5.90 11.94
CA LEU A 125 -4.02 5.76 10.70
C LEU A 125 -3.48 6.56 9.53
N ARG A 126 -2.85 7.69 9.82
CA ARG A 126 -2.26 8.54 8.81
C ARG A 126 -0.85 8.04 8.58
N LYS A 127 -0.50 7.76 7.33
CA LYS A 127 0.86 7.37 6.93
C LYS A 127 1.84 8.43 7.46
N PRO A 128 2.65 8.11 8.48
CA PRO A 128 3.62 9.06 9.01
C PRO A 128 4.79 9.20 8.02
N SER A 129 5.34 10.40 7.89
CA SER A 129 6.58 10.57 7.12
C SER A 129 7.78 9.97 7.85
N LEU A 130 8.83 9.62 7.11
CA LEU A 130 10.07 9.09 7.69
C LEU A 130 10.64 10.08 8.71
N VAL A 131 10.66 11.35 8.34
CA VAL A 131 11.11 12.46 9.19
C VAL A 131 10.31 12.54 10.50
N ALA A 132 8.99 12.39 10.45
CA ALA A 132 8.15 12.46 11.65
C ALA A 132 8.47 11.32 12.63
N LEU A 133 8.63 10.09 12.12
CA LEU A 133 9.00 8.95 12.97
C LEU A 133 10.44 9.05 13.47
N LEU A 134 11.39 9.48 12.65
CA LEU A 134 12.77 9.71 13.10
C LEU A 134 12.82 10.70 14.27
N ALA A 135 12.05 11.79 14.18
CA ALA A 135 11.95 12.76 15.28
C ALA A 135 11.31 12.16 16.53
N GLN A 136 10.28 11.33 16.38
CA GLN A 136 9.63 10.64 17.51
C GLN A 136 10.57 9.69 18.25
N TYR A 137 11.51 9.05 17.54
CA TYR A 137 12.50 8.12 18.10
C TYR A 137 13.87 8.77 18.39
N ASP A 138 13.98 10.11 18.33
CA ASP A 138 15.22 10.88 18.53
C ASP A 138 16.38 10.41 17.62
N VAL A 139 16.06 10.04 16.37
CA VAL A 139 17.03 9.59 15.37
C VAL A 139 17.36 10.74 14.42
N GLN A 140 18.66 11.01 14.25
CA GLN A 140 19.15 12.05 13.36
C GLN A 140 19.01 11.63 11.88
N HIS A 141 18.56 12.59 11.06
CA HIS A 141 18.49 12.45 9.61
C HIS A 141 19.42 13.47 8.95
N GLU A 142 20.45 12.98 8.24
CA GLU A 142 21.47 13.84 7.64
C GLU A 142 20.94 14.62 6.42
N VAL A 143 20.39 13.92 5.42
CA VAL A 143 19.91 14.52 4.18
C VAL A 143 18.63 13.83 3.71
N GLN A 144 17.52 14.57 3.73
CA GLN A 144 16.25 14.09 3.17
C GLN A 144 16.28 14.06 1.65
N HIS A 145 15.58 13.08 1.08
CA HIS A 145 15.39 12.88 -0.36
C HIS A 145 16.69 12.58 -1.09
N ARG A 146 17.48 11.70 -0.46
CA ARG A 146 18.69 11.11 -1.03
C ARG A 146 18.68 9.66 -0.60
N ALA A 147 18.52 8.78 -1.58
CA ALA A 147 18.16 7.39 -1.34
C ALA A 147 19.06 6.67 -0.31
N LEU A 148 20.39 6.87 -0.35
CA LEU A 148 21.28 6.21 0.62
C LEU A 148 21.11 6.79 2.04
N SER A 149 20.90 8.09 2.16
CA SER A 149 20.67 8.75 3.45
C SER A 149 19.33 8.31 4.05
N ASP A 150 18.28 8.23 3.23
CA ASP A 150 16.96 7.74 3.64
C ASP A 150 17.02 6.25 4.04
N ALA A 151 17.76 5.41 3.30
CA ALA A 151 17.99 4.01 3.68
C ALA A 151 18.77 3.83 5.00
N GLU A 152 19.80 4.64 5.25
CA GLU A 152 20.50 4.67 6.54
C GLU A 152 19.60 5.16 7.67
N ALA A 153 18.79 6.19 7.42
CA ALA A 153 17.85 6.70 8.40
C ALA A 153 16.78 5.65 8.74
N LEU A 154 16.26 4.94 7.74
CA LEU A 154 15.35 3.81 7.92
C LEU A 154 15.98 2.69 8.76
N ARG A 155 17.24 2.34 8.50
CA ARG A 155 17.98 1.36 9.32
C ARG A 155 18.11 1.82 10.78
N LYS A 156 18.46 3.09 11.01
CA LYS A 156 18.56 3.65 12.37
C LYS A 156 17.20 3.65 13.07
N LEU A 157 16.13 4.01 12.35
CA LEU A 157 14.76 3.93 12.85
C LEU A 157 14.38 2.50 13.24
N TYR A 158 14.68 1.53 12.38
CA TYR A 158 14.44 0.11 12.64
C TYR A 158 15.09 -0.35 13.95
N ILE A 159 16.36 0.02 14.17
CA ILE A 159 17.08 -0.32 15.39
C ILE A 159 16.44 0.39 16.60
N ALA A 160 16.19 1.71 16.51
CA ALA A 160 15.64 2.50 17.61
C ALA A 160 14.23 2.07 18.03
N SER A 161 13.43 1.60 17.07
CA SER A 161 12.06 1.12 17.30
C SER A 161 11.97 -0.38 17.64
N ASN A 162 13.11 -1.10 17.73
CA ASN A 162 13.16 -2.54 17.94
C ASN A 162 12.36 -3.32 16.87
N GLY A 163 12.70 -3.07 15.60
CA GLY A 163 11.92 -3.53 14.46
C GLY A 163 11.74 -5.04 14.34
N ASP A 164 12.70 -5.83 14.83
CA ASP A 164 12.56 -7.29 14.89
C ASP A 164 11.33 -7.68 15.75
N ALA A 165 11.20 -7.09 16.94
CA ALA A 165 10.07 -7.35 17.82
C ALA A 165 8.73 -6.83 17.24
N ILE A 166 8.76 -5.70 16.53
CA ILE A 166 7.58 -5.16 15.86
C ILE A 166 7.09 -6.10 14.75
N ILE A 167 8.01 -6.61 13.94
CA ILE A 167 7.68 -7.56 12.86
C ILE A 167 7.20 -8.88 13.45
N GLU A 168 7.88 -9.40 14.47
CA GLU A 168 7.52 -10.66 15.14
C GLU A 168 6.13 -10.59 15.80
N ALA A 169 5.79 -9.47 16.44
CA ALA A 169 4.47 -9.28 17.05
C ALA A 169 3.32 -9.19 16.05
N GLN A 170 3.61 -9.01 14.76
CA GLN A 170 2.61 -8.82 13.69
C GLN A 170 2.59 -9.98 12.70
N GLN A 171 3.15 -11.12 13.08
CA GLN A 171 3.08 -12.35 12.31
C GLN A 171 1.66 -12.91 12.33
N THR A 172 1.14 -13.29 11.16
CA THR A 172 -0.21 -13.83 11.06
C THR A 172 -0.32 -14.92 10.00
N THR A 173 -1.27 -15.81 10.24
CA THR A 173 -1.75 -16.83 9.29
C THR A 173 -3.11 -16.46 8.72
N LYS A 174 -3.69 -15.31 9.13
CA LYS A 174 -5.04 -14.90 8.81
C LYS A 174 -5.10 -13.76 7.81
N LEU A 175 -5.85 -13.99 6.73
CA LEU A 175 -6.24 -13.02 5.73
C LEU A 175 -7.67 -12.58 5.95
N PHE A 176 -7.89 -11.28 5.87
CA PHE A 176 -9.20 -10.66 5.96
C PHE A 176 -9.52 -9.94 4.65
N ALA A 177 -10.51 -10.43 3.92
CA ALA A 177 -11.01 -9.85 2.68
C ALA A 177 -12.40 -9.24 2.93
N PRO A 178 -12.54 -7.92 2.91
CA PRO A 178 -13.77 -7.26 3.28
C PRO A 178 -14.54 -6.83 2.01
N PHE A 179 -15.86 -6.82 2.09
CA PHE A 179 -16.74 -6.58 0.97
C PHE A 179 -17.90 -5.68 1.40
N VAL A 180 -18.17 -4.63 0.63
CA VAL A 180 -19.37 -3.79 0.84
C VAL A 180 -20.34 -3.98 -0.29
N ARG A 181 -21.58 -4.29 0.09
CA ARG A 181 -22.73 -4.19 -0.79
C ARG A 181 -23.62 -3.05 -0.34
N ARG A 182 -24.01 -2.21 -1.29
CA ARG A 182 -25.04 -1.18 -1.10
C ARG A 182 -26.29 -1.66 -1.81
N SER A 183 -27.44 -1.66 -1.13
CA SER A 183 -28.73 -1.96 -1.72
C SER A 183 -29.72 -0.85 -1.42
N PHE A 184 -30.57 -0.54 -2.40
CA PHE A 184 -31.56 0.52 -2.31
C PHE A 184 -32.96 -0.09 -2.38
N ASP A 185 -33.79 0.18 -1.37
CA ASP A 185 -35.20 -0.18 -1.37
C ASP A 185 -36.03 0.97 -0.80
N ASN A 186 -37.04 1.44 -1.54
CA ASN A 186 -38.04 2.42 -1.08
C ASN A 186 -37.47 3.64 -0.29
N ARG A 187 -36.46 4.32 -0.86
CA ARG A 187 -35.72 5.46 -0.25
C ARG A 187 -34.89 5.13 0.99
N ARG A 188 -34.66 3.86 1.28
CA ARG A 188 -33.72 3.40 2.29
C ARG A 188 -32.53 2.78 1.60
N GLU A 189 -31.36 3.27 1.97
CA GLU A 189 -30.13 2.63 1.59
C GLU A 189 -29.67 1.71 2.72
N THR A 190 -29.43 0.46 2.38
CA THR A 190 -28.84 -0.53 3.28
C THR A 190 -27.41 -0.80 2.83
N ILE A 191 -26.47 -0.68 3.76
CA ILE A 191 -25.10 -1.13 3.59
C ILE A 191 -24.96 -2.48 4.27
N SER A 192 -24.43 -3.44 3.53
CA SER A 192 -23.99 -4.73 4.01
C SER A 192 -22.47 -4.77 3.94
N VAL A 193 -21.84 -5.06 5.07
CA VAL A 193 -20.40 -5.33 5.15
C VAL A 193 -20.22 -6.82 5.40
N THR A 194 -19.45 -7.49 4.56
CA THR A 194 -19.07 -8.89 4.73
C THR A 194 -17.57 -8.96 4.88
N LEU A 195 -17.07 -9.59 5.94
CA LEU A 195 -15.65 -9.82 6.16
C LEU A 195 -15.39 -11.32 6.05
N TYR A 196 -14.58 -11.71 5.06
CA TYR A 196 -14.12 -13.08 4.89
C TYR A 196 -12.79 -13.23 5.62
N GLU A 197 -12.71 -14.17 6.55
CA GLU A 197 -11.48 -14.58 7.20
C GLU A 197 -11.03 -15.92 6.60
N TYR A 198 -9.77 -16.00 6.21
CA TYR A 198 -9.14 -17.20 5.72
C TYR A 198 -7.83 -17.41 6.45
N ASP A 199 -7.70 -18.54 7.16
CA ASP A 199 -6.43 -18.95 7.73
C ASP A 199 -5.68 -19.83 6.73
N VAL A 200 -4.54 -19.36 6.24
CA VAL A 200 -3.83 -20.00 5.14
C VAL A 200 -3.16 -21.31 5.56
N LEU A 201 -2.83 -21.49 6.84
CA LEU A 201 -2.22 -22.73 7.32
C LEU A 201 -3.24 -23.84 7.54
N THR A 202 -4.34 -23.51 8.22
CA THR A 202 -5.39 -24.48 8.58
C THR A 202 -6.43 -24.66 7.48
N LYS A 203 -6.50 -23.71 6.54
CA LYS A 203 -7.56 -23.55 5.53
C LYS A 203 -8.93 -23.26 6.13
N ASP A 204 -8.98 -22.85 7.39
CA ASP A 204 -10.22 -22.49 8.06
C ASP A 204 -10.80 -21.22 7.43
N ARG A 205 -12.12 -21.24 7.23
CA ARG A 205 -12.88 -20.17 6.58
C ARG A 205 -13.94 -19.66 7.54
N GLN A 206 -13.95 -18.35 7.77
CA GLN A 206 -15.04 -17.69 8.51
C GLN A 206 -15.61 -16.54 7.70
N THR A 207 -16.88 -16.23 7.94
CA THR A 207 -17.57 -15.14 7.26
C THR A 207 -18.42 -14.40 8.27
N TYR A 208 -18.13 -13.10 8.42
CA TYR A 208 -18.86 -12.20 9.27
C TYR A 208 -19.68 -11.26 8.38
N THR A 209 -20.92 -10.97 8.75
CA THR A 209 -21.78 -10.07 7.96
C THR A 209 -22.54 -9.13 8.87
N TRP A 210 -22.48 -7.84 8.54
CA TRP A 210 -23.19 -6.77 9.21
C TRP A 210 -24.09 -6.06 8.22
N HIS A 211 -25.28 -5.67 8.67
CA HIS A 211 -26.23 -4.89 7.89
C HIS A 211 -26.64 -3.66 8.69
N PHE A 212 -26.58 -2.49 8.07
CA PHE A 212 -27.05 -1.25 8.66
C PHE A 212 -27.71 -0.36 7.61
N ILE A 213 -28.69 0.41 8.05
CA ILE A 213 -29.40 1.38 7.20
C ILE A 213 -28.66 2.70 7.31
N VAL A 214 -28.33 3.31 6.18
CA VAL A 214 -27.72 4.64 6.17
C VAL A 214 -28.81 5.68 5.90
N PRO A 215 -29.10 6.58 6.85
CA PRO A 215 -30.03 7.67 6.66
C PRO A 215 -29.46 8.60 5.59
N GLN A 216 -30.29 8.91 4.60
CA GLN A 216 -29.98 9.89 3.58
C GLN A 216 -30.29 11.28 4.14
N GLN A 217 -29.26 12.06 4.45
CA GLN A 217 -29.43 13.49 4.63
C GLN A 217 -29.05 14.19 3.33
N GLU A 218 -30.05 14.77 2.68
CA GLU A 218 -29.83 15.66 1.54
C GLU A 218 -29.31 16.98 2.10
N VAL A 219 -28.07 17.33 1.77
CA VAL A 219 -27.47 18.61 2.11
C VAL A 219 -27.22 19.42 0.85
N GLU A 220 -27.38 20.72 0.97
CA GLU A 220 -26.98 21.66 -0.07
C GLU A 220 -25.53 22.05 0.19
N VAL A 221 -24.63 21.60 -0.69
CA VAL A 221 -23.21 21.92 -0.65
C VAL A 221 -22.97 23.07 -1.62
N GLU A 222 -22.46 24.17 -1.08
CA GLU A 222 -22.03 25.31 -1.88
C GLU A 222 -20.62 25.04 -2.44
N ILE A 223 -20.52 24.84 -3.75
CA ILE A 223 -19.26 24.59 -4.45
C ILE A 223 -18.86 25.87 -5.16
N GLU A 224 -17.77 26.48 -4.71
CA GLU A 224 -17.17 27.64 -5.38
C GLU A 224 -16.27 27.14 -6.52
N LEU A 225 -16.76 27.24 -7.75
CA LEU A 225 -15.99 26.90 -8.94
C LEU A 225 -15.18 28.14 -9.37
N SER A 226 -13.88 28.10 -9.14
CA SER A 226 -12.96 29.11 -9.65
C SER A 226 -12.46 28.72 -11.04
N HIS A 227 -12.77 29.53 -12.05
CA HIS A 227 -12.14 29.44 -13.36
C HIS A 227 -11.10 30.55 -13.48
N SER A 228 -9.81 30.19 -13.53
CA SER A 228 -8.72 31.13 -13.76
C SER A 228 -8.36 31.17 -15.25
N GLY A 229 -8.67 32.28 -15.92
CA GLY A 229 -8.15 32.60 -17.26
C GLY A 229 -7.11 33.72 -17.19
N LEU A 230 -6.31 33.87 -18.26
CA LEU A 230 -5.17 34.82 -18.36
C LEU A 230 -5.50 36.30 -18.10
N LEU A 231 -6.77 36.71 -18.08
CA LEU A 231 -7.18 38.12 -17.95
C LEU A 231 -8.34 38.39 -16.97
N SER A 232 -8.94 37.37 -16.34
CA SER A 232 -9.90 37.56 -15.23
C SER A 232 -10.17 36.26 -14.48
N SER A 233 -10.53 36.36 -13.20
CA SER A 233 -11.09 35.24 -12.44
C SER A 233 -12.60 35.40 -12.35
N MET A 234 -13.34 34.40 -12.80
CA MET A 234 -14.77 34.27 -12.51
C MET A 234 -14.94 33.26 -11.38
N ARG A 235 -15.70 33.65 -10.37
CA ARG A 235 -16.17 32.79 -9.29
C ARG A 235 -17.63 32.51 -9.53
N THR A 236 -17.95 31.23 -9.72
CA THR A 236 -19.34 30.78 -9.83
C THR A 236 -19.63 29.90 -8.64
N THR A 237 -20.59 30.31 -7.83
CA THR A 237 -21.16 29.48 -6.78
C THR A 237 -22.21 28.55 -7.38
N VAL A 238 -22.06 27.25 -7.17
CA VAL A 238 -23.07 26.24 -7.51
C VAL A 238 -23.54 25.59 -6.22
N ILE A 239 -24.85 25.60 -5.98
CA ILE A 239 -25.45 24.83 -4.89
C ILE A 239 -25.75 23.43 -5.45
N GLU A 240 -25.00 22.43 -5.00
CA GLU A 240 -25.21 21.03 -5.37
C GLU A 240 -25.88 20.30 -4.20
N LYS A 241 -26.98 19.59 -4.49
CA LYS A 241 -27.58 18.69 -3.50
C LYS A 241 -26.75 17.41 -3.43
N GLN A 242 -26.06 17.20 -2.31
CA GLN A 242 -25.30 15.98 -2.05
C GLN A 242 -25.99 15.15 -0.97
N LEU A 243 -25.92 13.83 -1.13
CA LEU A 243 -26.31 12.89 -0.08
C LEU A 243 -25.13 12.73 0.86
N LEU A 244 -25.22 13.30 2.06
CA LEU A 244 -24.29 13.02 3.14
C LEU A 244 -24.71 11.73 3.84
N TYR A 245 -23.80 10.77 3.87
CA TYR A 245 -23.90 9.56 4.65
C TYR A 245 -23.47 9.91 6.08
N GLY A 246 -24.43 10.19 6.97
CA GLY A 246 -24.12 10.45 8.38
C GLY A 246 -23.73 9.18 9.11
N ARG A 247 -22.80 9.28 10.07
CA ARG A 247 -22.57 8.21 11.06
C ARG A 247 -23.87 7.94 11.81
N THR A 248 -24.25 6.68 11.85
CA THR A 248 -25.31 6.19 12.73
C THR A 248 -24.74 5.32 13.83
N ALA A 249 -25.48 5.20 14.94
CA ALA A 249 -25.12 4.28 16.02
C ALA A 249 -24.94 2.84 15.51
N GLU A 250 -25.72 2.43 14.51
CA GLU A 250 -25.61 1.11 13.88
C GLU A 250 -24.31 0.96 13.07
N SER A 251 -23.92 2.00 12.31
CA SER A 251 -22.65 1.98 11.58
C SER A 251 -21.43 1.97 12.51
N GLU A 252 -21.50 2.68 13.63
CA GLU A 252 -20.45 2.69 14.65
C GLU A 252 -20.35 1.35 15.40
N ALA A 253 -21.49 0.74 15.73
CA ALA A 253 -21.52 -0.58 16.35
C ALA A 253 -20.95 -1.67 15.43
N ALA A 254 -21.31 -1.65 14.14
CA ALA A 254 -20.74 -2.54 13.15
C ALA A 254 -19.22 -2.35 13.03
N PHE A 255 -18.75 -1.10 13.07
CA PHE A 255 -17.32 -0.77 13.06
C PHE A 255 -16.57 -1.38 14.24
N VAL A 256 -17.08 -1.22 15.46
CA VAL A 256 -16.47 -1.79 16.67
C VAL A 256 -16.36 -3.31 16.55
N GLN A 257 -17.44 -3.97 16.09
CA GLN A 257 -17.45 -5.43 15.92
C GLN A 257 -16.46 -5.89 14.83
N ILE A 258 -16.32 -5.15 13.73
CA ILE A 258 -15.32 -5.46 12.70
C ILE A 258 -13.91 -5.37 13.28
N ASN A 259 -13.60 -4.31 14.03
CA ASN A 259 -12.31 -4.15 14.70
C ASN A 259 -12.03 -5.25 15.74
N GLU A 260 -13.06 -5.76 16.41
CA GLU A 260 -12.90 -6.90 17.33
C GLU A 260 -12.56 -8.20 16.60
N GLN A 261 -13.00 -8.36 15.34
CA GLN A 261 -12.61 -9.52 14.52
C GLN A 261 -11.20 -9.40 13.95
N LEU A 262 -10.72 -8.17 13.71
CA LEU A 262 -9.35 -7.94 13.24
C LEU A 262 -8.35 -8.23 14.38
N THR A 263 -7.65 -9.35 14.28
CA THR A 263 -6.59 -9.71 15.22
C THR A 263 -5.29 -8.96 14.93
N ASP A 264 -4.39 -8.88 15.91
CA ASP A 264 -3.05 -8.31 15.71
C ASP A 264 -2.32 -9.02 14.56
N GLY A 265 -1.68 -8.25 13.69
CA GLY A 265 -0.96 -8.77 12.52
C GLY A 265 -1.84 -9.15 11.33
N ALA A 266 -3.17 -9.05 11.41
CA ALA A 266 -4.08 -9.40 10.32
C ALA A 266 -3.72 -8.72 8.99
N LEU A 267 -3.80 -9.47 7.88
CA LEU A 267 -3.62 -8.92 6.55
C LEU A 267 -4.96 -8.56 5.93
N PHE A 268 -5.14 -7.29 5.57
CA PHE A 268 -6.40 -6.75 5.06
C PHE A 268 -6.30 -6.47 3.57
N ALA A 269 -7.09 -7.17 2.75
CA ALA A 269 -7.09 -7.05 1.30
C ALA A 269 -8.27 -6.18 0.81
N PRO A 270 -8.10 -4.87 0.59
CA PRO A 270 -9.19 -4.04 0.11
C PRO A 270 -9.62 -4.45 -1.31
N SER A 271 -10.92 -4.58 -1.57
CA SER A 271 -11.42 -4.76 -2.94
C SER A 271 -11.37 -3.45 -3.75
N GLU A 272 -11.23 -3.53 -5.09
CA GLU A 272 -11.19 -2.34 -5.98
C GLU A 272 -12.43 -1.43 -5.89
N ARG A 273 -13.51 -1.91 -5.27
CA ARG A 273 -14.77 -1.17 -5.05
C ARG A 273 -15.16 -1.12 -3.58
N CYS A 274 -14.20 -1.32 -2.68
CA CYS A 274 -14.48 -1.42 -1.27
C CYS A 274 -15.02 -0.08 -0.74
N GLY A 275 -16.34 0.06 -0.73
CA GLY A 275 -17.02 1.17 -0.04
C GLY A 275 -16.69 1.23 1.45
N LEU A 276 -16.09 0.18 2.01
CA LEU A 276 -15.53 0.14 3.36
C LEU A 276 -14.46 1.23 3.54
N MET A 277 -13.69 1.56 2.50
CA MET A 277 -12.78 2.70 2.58
C MET A 277 -13.54 4.00 2.83
N ASN A 278 -14.71 4.21 2.22
CA ASN A 278 -15.49 5.41 2.50
C ASN A 278 -16.25 5.33 3.84
N VAL A 279 -16.58 4.13 4.33
CA VAL A 279 -17.21 3.91 5.64
C VAL A 279 -16.21 4.07 6.78
N PHE A 280 -14.94 3.72 6.56
CA PHE A 280 -13.89 3.73 7.58
C PHE A 280 -12.98 4.95 7.53
N PHE A 281 -12.81 5.58 6.36
CA PHE A 281 -12.00 6.78 6.18
C PHE A 281 -12.84 8.07 6.17
N ASP A 282 -14.10 8.01 6.60
CA ASP A 282 -14.71 9.21 7.17
C ASP A 282 -13.98 9.53 8.49
N TYR A 283 -13.33 10.70 8.54
CA TYR A 283 -12.07 11.06 9.22
C TYR A 283 -11.89 10.84 10.75
N GLY A 284 -12.61 9.94 11.41
CA GLY A 284 -12.57 9.82 12.87
C GLY A 284 -12.85 8.45 13.47
N MET A 285 -12.69 7.34 12.74
CA MET A 285 -12.70 5.99 13.31
C MET A 285 -11.48 5.18 12.84
N THR A 286 -10.87 4.43 13.77
CA THR A 286 -9.56 3.78 13.60
C THR A 286 -9.70 2.29 13.32
N LEU A 287 -9.28 1.80 12.15
CA LEU A 287 -9.00 0.38 11.99
C LEU A 287 -7.77 0.09 12.82
N ARG A 288 -7.96 -0.63 13.93
CA ARG A 288 -6.85 -1.08 14.75
C ARG A 288 -6.43 -2.43 14.17
N LYS A 289 -5.11 -2.67 14.03
CA LYS A 289 -4.52 -4.03 13.96
C LYS A 289 -4.37 -4.72 12.61
N CYS A 290 -4.43 -4.03 11.46
CA CYS A 290 -4.21 -4.69 10.17
C CYS A 290 -3.05 -4.11 9.33
N THR A 291 -2.23 -4.99 8.76
CA THR A 291 -1.35 -4.66 7.63
C THR A 291 -2.21 -4.68 6.37
N LEU A 292 -2.23 -3.60 5.60
CA LEU A 292 -2.93 -3.59 4.31
C LEU A 292 -2.12 -4.43 3.33
N LEU A 293 -2.75 -5.41 2.69
CA LEU A 293 -2.15 -5.93 1.48
C LEU A 293 -2.12 -4.75 0.49
N PRO A 294 -0.94 -4.38 -0.06
CA PRO A 294 -0.91 -3.51 -1.23
C PRO A 294 -1.93 -4.08 -2.19
N TYR A 295 -2.70 -3.21 -2.86
CA TYR A 295 -3.61 -3.59 -3.93
C TYR A 295 -3.00 -4.78 -4.67
N TYR A 296 -3.48 -5.99 -4.36
CA TYR A 296 -3.12 -7.14 -5.15
C TYR A 296 -3.79 -6.79 -6.47
N LEU A 297 -3.01 -6.21 -7.39
CA LEU A 297 -3.19 -6.45 -8.79
C LEU A 297 -3.15 -7.98 -8.91
N LEU A 298 -4.31 -8.61 -8.69
CA LEU A 298 -4.70 -9.79 -9.43
C LEU A 298 -4.56 -9.38 -10.89
N GLU A 299 -3.35 -9.58 -11.42
CA GLU A 299 -2.81 -9.10 -12.69
C GLU A 299 -3.79 -8.29 -13.54
N GLY A 300 -3.85 -6.99 -13.26
CA GLY A 300 -4.38 -6.03 -14.21
C GLY A 300 -3.36 -5.89 -15.34
N HIS A 301 -3.42 -6.74 -16.36
CA HIS A 301 -2.79 -6.41 -17.62
C HIS A 301 -3.26 -5.02 -18.05
N THR A 302 -2.39 -4.21 -18.66
CA THR A 302 -2.81 -2.93 -19.26
C THR A 302 -3.82 -3.22 -20.37
N TYR A 303 -5.09 -3.11 -20.01
CA TYR A 303 -6.20 -3.29 -20.91
C TYR A 303 -6.45 -1.98 -21.64
N ASN A 304 -6.55 -2.04 -22.97
CA ASN A 304 -7.06 -0.90 -23.73
C ASN A 304 -8.53 -0.63 -23.34
N LYS A 305 -9.08 0.54 -23.66
CA LYS A 305 -10.43 0.97 -23.23
C LYS A 305 -11.51 -0.12 -23.43
N GLU A 306 -11.45 -0.85 -24.54
CA GLU A 306 -12.40 -1.91 -24.87
C GLU A 306 -12.18 -3.17 -24.02
N GLN A 307 -10.93 -3.55 -23.76
CA GLN A 307 -10.56 -4.61 -22.83
C GLN A 307 -10.87 -4.22 -21.38
N THR A 308 -10.71 -2.96 -20.97
CA THR A 308 -11.06 -2.45 -19.64
C THR A 308 -12.56 -2.48 -19.44
N GLU A 309 -13.36 -2.15 -20.46
CA GLU A 309 -14.81 -2.33 -20.41
C GLU A 309 -15.20 -3.81 -20.32
N ARG A 310 -14.50 -4.69 -21.04
CA ARG A 310 -14.75 -6.14 -21.03
C ARG A 310 -14.35 -6.79 -19.71
N VAL A 311 -13.21 -6.42 -19.14
CA VAL A 311 -12.70 -6.84 -17.82
C VAL A 311 -13.52 -6.21 -16.71
N SER A 312 -13.93 -4.94 -16.81
CA SER A 312 -14.87 -4.33 -15.85
C SER A 312 -16.23 -5.01 -15.90
N LYS A 313 -16.69 -5.48 -17.07
CA LYS A 313 -17.93 -6.26 -17.21
C LYS A 313 -17.75 -7.71 -16.72
N MET A 314 -16.58 -8.30 -16.92
CA MET A 314 -16.20 -9.63 -16.42
C MET A 314 -16.00 -9.63 -14.91
N MET A 315 -15.36 -8.61 -14.34
CA MET A 315 -15.18 -8.32 -12.92
C MET A 315 -16.51 -7.93 -12.27
N LYS A 316 -17.38 -7.17 -12.94
CA LYS A 316 -18.78 -6.96 -12.46
C LYS A 316 -19.57 -8.25 -12.47
N ASN A 317 -19.38 -9.13 -13.46
CA ASN A 317 -20.01 -10.44 -13.51
C ASN A 317 -19.39 -11.43 -12.49
N ALA A 318 -18.08 -11.36 -12.26
CA ALA A 318 -17.38 -12.13 -11.24
C ALA A 318 -17.77 -11.65 -9.85
N HIS A 319 -17.90 -10.34 -9.64
CA HIS A 319 -18.48 -9.68 -8.47
C HIS A 319 -19.94 -10.08 -8.24
N TYR A 320 -20.75 -10.14 -9.29
CA TYR A 320 -22.12 -10.65 -9.22
C TYR A 320 -22.16 -12.15 -8.86
N ARG A 321 -21.17 -12.93 -9.31
CA ARG A 321 -21.00 -14.35 -8.99
C ARG A 321 -20.39 -14.59 -7.59
N THR A 322 -19.45 -13.78 -7.13
CA THR A 322 -18.82 -13.87 -5.79
C THR A 322 -19.74 -13.34 -4.69
N THR A 323 -20.55 -12.31 -4.97
CA THR A 323 -21.58 -11.82 -4.02
C THR A 323 -22.74 -12.78 -3.80
N THR A 324 -22.90 -13.78 -4.66
CA THR A 324 -23.95 -14.79 -4.53
C THR A 324 -23.43 -16.17 -4.12
N LEU A 325 -22.11 -16.40 -4.14
CA LEU A 325 -21.48 -17.66 -3.74
C LEU A 325 -20.21 -17.36 -2.93
N ASN A 326 -20.32 -17.50 -1.60
CA ASN A 326 -19.19 -17.43 -0.67
C ASN A 326 -17.98 -18.29 -1.10
N GLY A 327 -18.18 -19.34 -1.91
CA GLY A 327 -17.10 -20.17 -2.44
C GLY A 327 -16.08 -19.41 -3.28
N ALA A 328 -16.50 -18.47 -4.12
CA ALA A 328 -15.63 -17.93 -5.16
C ALA A 328 -14.49 -17.01 -4.66
N ILE A 329 -14.61 -16.39 -3.48
CA ILE A 329 -13.48 -15.63 -2.88
C ILE A 329 -12.46 -16.57 -2.25
N PHE A 330 -12.92 -17.61 -1.55
CA PHE A 330 -12.04 -18.61 -0.97
C PHE A 330 -11.34 -19.44 -2.05
N ASP A 331 -12.03 -19.75 -3.15
CA ASP A 331 -11.43 -20.44 -4.30
C ASP A 331 -10.28 -19.61 -4.92
N VAL A 332 -10.41 -18.27 -4.96
CA VAL A 332 -9.33 -17.37 -5.37
C VAL A 332 -8.20 -17.38 -4.34
N LEU A 333 -8.50 -17.24 -3.05
CA LEU A 333 -7.46 -17.29 -2.01
C LEU A 333 -6.70 -18.63 -2.01
N GLU A 334 -7.38 -19.74 -2.27
CA GLU A 334 -6.76 -21.06 -2.43
C GLU A 334 -5.93 -21.16 -3.70
N GLN A 335 -6.37 -20.57 -4.82
CA GLN A 335 -5.57 -20.51 -6.04
C GLN A 335 -4.22 -19.83 -5.83
N TYR A 336 -4.18 -18.82 -4.94
CA TYR A 336 -2.97 -18.09 -4.59
C TYR A 336 -2.35 -18.56 -3.28
N GLU A 337 -2.76 -19.72 -2.74
CA GLU A 337 -2.33 -20.22 -1.43
C GLU A 337 -0.82 -20.24 -1.30
N ASP A 338 -0.08 -20.80 -2.26
CA ASP A 338 1.38 -20.87 -2.19
C ASP A 338 2.04 -19.48 -2.19
N GLN A 339 1.46 -18.51 -2.90
CA GLN A 339 1.96 -17.13 -2.93
C GLN A 339 1.60 -16.36 -1.66
N LEU A 340 0.41 -16.61 -1.11
CA LEU A 340 -0.06 -16.01 0.14
C LEU A 340 0.67 -16.62 1.33
N LEU A 341 0.89 -17.93 1.35
CA LEU A 341 1.66 -18.63 2.36
C LEU A 341 3.10 -18.15 2.34
N ARG A 342 3.68 -17.93 1.14
CA ARG A 342 4.94 -17.21 0.98
C ARG A 342 4.86 -15.81 1.54
N TYR A 343 3.94 -14.95 1.12
CA TYR A 343 3.79 -13.59 1.66
C TYR A 343 3.63 -13.56 3.19
N MET A 344 2.87 -14.50 3.73
CA MET A 344 2.54 -14.59 5.14
C MET A 344 3.68 -15.15 5.95
N THR A 345 4.45 -16.11 5.41
CA THR A 345 5.72 -16.56 5.97
C THR A 345 6.89 -15.58 5.72
N GLU A 346 6.75 -14.72 4.71
CA GLU A 346 7.63 -13.57 4.43
C GLU A 346 7.39 -12.43 5.44
N THR A 347 6.22 -12.39 6.09
CA THR A 347 6.00 -11.65 7.35
C THR A 347 6.22 -12.50 8.61
N ALA A 348 6.00 -13.81 8.57
CA ALA A 348 6.02 -14.72 9.71
C ALA A 348 7.06 -15.83 9.58
N LEU A 349 8.08 -15.79 10.44
CA LEU A 349 9.06 -16.86 10.61
C LEU A 349 8.44 -18.27 10.48
N ILE A 350 8.93 -19.04 9.50
CA ILE A 350 9.30 -20.43 9.78
C ILE A 350 10.83 -20.49 9.73
#